data_AF-A0A527WLH6-F1
#
_entry.id   AF-A0A527WLH6-F1
#
_cell.length_a   1.000
_cell.length_b   1.000
_cell.length_c   1.000
_cell.angle_alpha   90.00
_cell.angle_beta   90.00
_cell.angle_gamma   90.00
#
_symmetry.space_group_name_H-M   'P 1'
#
loop_
_entity.id
_entity.type
_entity.pdbx_description
1 polymer ?
#
loop_
_entity_poly.entity_id
_entity_poly.type
_entity_poly.pdbx_seq_one_letter_code
_entity_poly.pdbx_strand_id
1 'polypeptide(L)'
;MPNTPVRAAAEGMPAINRRRLLNLTGAGLALAATAASVRNASATPPVAAAAEHPDAELFRLEQEMEAAHARMETASESNSALSDKLEALLPPRPLHPTDWKSPEMPAHLKQQWDDGLKNVLFGDLAKRDWQSEPVRAWFDAIDRGKAQVQASWDEWSTLRDERYRERNFDALEEAFNACVSEVDEFTKRICSIPAHTFEGMAVKLRAHVRSGGEIEKEEMYLDDYALASIAADIRRLAGES
;
A
#
# COMPACT_ATOMS: atom_id res chain seq x y z
N MET A 1 -8.49 39.38 -15.65
CA MET A 1 -8.42 37.93 -15.95
C MET A 1 -7.80 37.26 -14.74
N PRO A 2 -8.52 36.42 -13.98
CA PRO A 2 -7.94 35.74 -12.84
C PRO A 2 -7.17 34.50 -13.33
N ASN A 3 -5.91 34.40 -12.92
CA ASN A 3 -5.09 33.21 -13.14
C ASN A 3 -5.53 32.13 -12.13
N THR A 4 -6.16 31.07 -12.64
CA THR A 4 -6.42 29.85 -11.91
C THR A 4 -5.11 29.08 -11.75
N PRO A 5 -4.59 28.84 -10.53
CA PRO A 5 -3.51 27.89 -10.36
C PRO A 5 -4.08 26.48 -10.62
N VAL A 6 -3.56 25.83 -11.66
CA VAL A 6 -3.81 24.43 -11.96
C VAL A 6 -3.32 23.61 -10.77
N ARG A 7 -4.22 22.91 -10.08
CA ARG A 7 -3.89 21.87 -9.11
C ARG A 7 -3.08 20.80 -9.83
N ALA A 8 -1.83 20.62 -9.44
CA ALA A 8 -1.05 19.46 -9.87
C ALA A 8 -1.78 18.20 -9.40
N ALA A 9 -2.06 17.33 -10.36
CA ALA A 9 -2.76 16.08 -10.18
C ALA A 9 -1.92 15.11 -9.33
N ALA A 10 -2.24 14.99 -8.04
CA ALA A 10 -1.83 13.86 -7.20
C ALA A 10 -3.00 12.89 -6.93
N GLU A 11 -4.13 13.05 -7.63
CA GLU A 11 -5.31 12.17 -7.54
C GLU A 11 -5.34 11.05 -8.59
N GLY A 12 -4.18 10.70 -9.15
CA GLY A 12 -4.04 9.68 -10.20
C GLY A 12 -3.24 8.43 -9.83
N MET A 13 -2.96 8.19 -8.55
CA MET A 13 -2.25 6.97 -8.13
C MET A 13 -3.24 5.80 -8.07
N PRO A 14 -3.04 4.69 -8.82
CA PRO A 14 -3.92 3.53 -8.73
C PRO A 14 -3.96 3.05 -7.27
N ALA A 15 -5.18 2.90 -6.75
CA ALA A 15 -5.48 2.53 -5.36
C ALA A 15 -4.84 1.20 -4.90
N ILE A 16 -4.23 0.46 -5.83
CA ILE A 16 -3.58 -0.84 -5.63
C ILE A 16 -2.27 -0.70 -4.82
N ASN A 17 -1.53 0.41 -4.92
CA ASN A 17 -0.18 0.51 -4.32
C ASN A 17 -0.12 0.93 -2.84
N ARG A 18 -1.10 1.69 -2.33
CA ARG A 18 -1.05 2.13 -0.90
C ARG A 18 -1.37 1.01 0.09
N ARG A 19 -2.23 0.05 -0.29
CA ARG A 19 -2.59 -1.09 0.57
C ARG A 19 -1.48 -2.14 0.65
N ARG A 20 -0.68 -2.32 -0.39
CA ARG A 20 0.48 -3.24 -0.38
C ARG A 20 1.64 -2.70 0.47
N LEU A 21 1.82 -1.38 0.50
CA LEU A 21 2.86 -0.71 1.30
C LEU A 21 2.70 -0.92 2.82
N LEU A 22 1.45 -1.05 3.30
CA LEU A 22 1.14 -1.34 4.69
C LEU A 22 1.34 -2.81 5.10
N ASN A 23 1.31 -3.76 4.15
CA ASN A 23 1.45 -5.19 4.47
C ASN A 23 2.91 -5.66 4.34
N LEU A 24 3.74 -4.99 3.52
CA LEU A 24 5.15 -5.35 3.30
C LEU A 24 6.06 -4.99 4.47
N THR A 25 5.78 -3.91 5.20
CA THR A 25 6.60 -3.47 6.36
C THR A 25 6.35 -4.27 7.65
N GLY A 26 5.34 -5.16 7.67
CA GLY A 26 4.98 -5.98 8.83
C GLY A 26 5.44 -7.44 8.80
N ALA A 27 5.87 -7.96 7.65
CA ALA A 27 6.17 -9.38 7.47
C ALA A 27 7.68 -9.67 7.60
N GLY A 28 8.21 -9.49 8.81
CA GLY A 28 9.52 -10.02 9.17
C GLY A 28 9.50 -11.55 9.26
N LEU A 29 9.73 -12.25 8.15
CA LEU A 29 10.07 -13.68 8.16
C LEU A 29 11.39 -13.94 7.44
N ALA A 30 12.46 -14.02 8.23
CA ALA A 30 13.75 -14.55 7.81
C ALA A 30 13.69 -16.08 7.78
N LEU A 31 13.49 -16.66 6.59
CA LEU A 31 13.73 -18.09 6.37
C LEU A 31 15.14 -18.27 5.80
N ALA A 32 16.14 -18.32 6.70
CA ALA A 32 17.51 -18.63 6.33
C ALA A 32 17.66 -20.14 6.09
N ALA A 33 17.52 -20.57 4.83
CA ALA A 33 17.88 -21.93 4.42
C ALA A 33 19.36 -21.95 4.02
N THR A 34 20.21 -22.40 4.94
CA THR A 34 21.61 -22.73 4.67
C THR A 34 21.67 -23.98 3.79
N ALA A 35 21.94 -23.81 2.49
CA ALA A 35 22.26 -24.93 1.61
C ALA A 35 23.66 -25.46 1.95
N ALA A 36 23.72 -26.50 2.79
CA ALA A 36 24.93 -27.22 3.12
C ALA A 36 25.50 -27.88 1.86
N SER A 37 26.72 -27.48 1.47
CA SER A 37 27.47 -28.09 0.39
C SER A 37 27.97 -29.48 0.83
N VAL A 38 27.37 -30.55 0.30
CA VAL A 38 27.91 -31.90 0.51
C VAL A 38 29.12 -32.10 -0.41
N ARG A 39 30.32 -32.13 0.19
CA ARG A 39 31.55 -32.59 -0.48
C ARG A 39 31.75 -34.09 -0.27
N ASN A 40 31.95 -34.77 -1.40
CA ASN A 40 32.74 -35.97 -1.67
C ASN A 40 32.32 -37.34 -1.12
N ALA A 41 31.97 -38.23 -2.05
CA ALA A 41 32.51 -39.60 -2.09
C ALA A 41 32.93 -39.93 -3.54
N SER A 42 34.20 -40.30 -3.69
CA SER A 42 34.84 -40.67 -4.95
C SER A 42 34.32 -42.02 -5.49
N ALA A 43 33.69 -41.99 -6.65
CA ALA A 43 33.62 -43.10 -7.59
C ALA A 43 33.33 -42.50 -8.96
N THR A 44 34.29 -42.53 -9.88
CA THR A 44 34.18 -41.93 -11.22
C THR A 44 33.23 -42.78 -12.10
N PRO A 45 32.04 -42.28 -12.49
CA PRO A 45 31.27 -42.82 -13.60
C PRO A 45 31.59 -42.00 -14.87
N PRO A 46 31.19 -42.45 -16.07
CA PRO A 46 31.48 -41.73 -17.31
C PRO A 46 30.95 -40.30 -17.22
N VAL A 47 31.68 -39.35 -17.80
CA VAL A 47 31.29 -37.94 -17.93
C VAL A 47 30.05 -37.86 -18.83
N ALA A 48 28.88 -38.15 -18.25
CA ALA A 48 27.64 -37.56 -18.69
C ALA A 48 27.80 -36.06 -18.40
N ALA A 49 27.62 -35.22 -19.42
CA ALA A 49 27.48 -33.79 -19.21
C ALA A 49 26.53 -33.59 -18.02
N ALA A 50 26.97 -32.88 -16.98
CA ALA A 50 26.13 -32.61 -15.82
C ALA A 50 24.81 -32.06 -16.34
N ALA A 51 23.75 -32.86 -16.26
CA ALA A 51 22.45 -32.46 -16.76
C ALA A 51 22.06 -31.21 -15.95
N GLU A 52 21.89 -30.09 -16.64
CA GLU A 52 21.39 -28.87 -16.00
C GLU A 52 20.09 -29.21 -15.28
N HIS A 53 19.95 -28.73 -14.05
CA HIS A 53 18.74 -28.96 -13.25
C HIS A 53 17.52 -28.48 -14.05
N PRO A 54 16.41 -29.22 -14.11
CA PRO A 54 15.25 -28.84 -14.94
C PRO A 54 14.67 -27.47 -14.55
N ASP A 55 14.86 -27.05 -13.29
CA ASP A 55 14.46 -25.74 -12.76
C ASP A 55 15.63 -24.75 -12.58
N ALA A 56 16.76 -24.93 -13.29
CA ALA A 56 17.93 -24.06 -13.16
C ALA A 56 17.61 -22.57 -13.42
N GLU A 57 16.71 -22.28 -14.36
CA GLU A 57 16.27 -20.91 -14.64
C GLU A 57 15.49 -20.30 -13.47
N LEU A 58 14.65 -21.09 -12.79
CA LEU A 58 13.90 -20.63 -11.61
C LEU A 58 14.87 -20.23 -10.48
N PHE A 59 15.89 -21.04 -10.21
CA PHE A 59 16.90 -20.73 -9.20
C PHE A 59 17.73 -19.50 -9.53
N ARG A 60 18.05 -19.29 -10.82
CA ARG A 60 18.74 -18.08 -11.26
C ARG A 60 17.87 -16.83 -11.04
N LEU A 61 16.60 -16.89 -11.47
CA LEU A 61 15.66 -15.77 -11.31
C LEU A 61 15.37 -15.46 -9.85
N GLU A 62 15.33 -16.47 -8.99
CA GLU A 62 15.22 -16.28 -7.55
C GLU A 62 16.38 -15.45 -6.99
N GLN A 63 17.62 -15.76 -7.36
CA GLN A 63 18.79 -15.01 -6.90
C GLN A 63 18.76 -13.55 -7.41
N GLU A 64 18.37 -13.34 -8.67
CA GLU A 64 18.21 -12.00 -9.24
C GLU A 64 17.09 -11.21 -8.53
N MET A 65 15.97 -11.86 -8.23
CA MET A 65 14.86 -11.28 -7.48
C MET A 65 15.24 -10.93 -6.04
N GLU A 66 15.97 -11.80 -5.34
CA GLU A 66 16.44 -11.51 -3.98
C GLU A 66 17.40 -10.30 -3.95
N ALA A 67 18.23 -10.13 -4.99
CA ALA A 67 19.05 -8.93 -5.15
C ALA A 67 18.20 -7.68 -5.42
N ALA A 68 17.13 -7.78 -6.21
CA ALA A 68 16.19 -6.69 -6.44
C ALA A 68 15.39 -6.33 -5.17
N HIS A 69 14.95 -7.33 -4.42
CA HIS A 69 14.26 -7.16 -3.14
C HIS A 69 15.16 -6.49 -2.11
N ALA A 70 16.44 -6.85 -2.03
CA ALA A 70 17.39 -6.16 -1.14
C ALA A 70 17.54 -4.67 -1.49
N ARG A 71 17.51 -4.30 -2.78
CA ARG A 71 17.50 -2.89 -3.22
C ARG A 71 16.20 -2.20 -2.83
N MET A 72 15.06 -2.87 -3.00
CA MET A 72 13.74 -2.37 -2.59
C MET A 72 13.70 -2.05 -1.09
N GLU A 73 14.17 -2.97 -0.24
CA GLU A 73 14.24 -2.78 1.22
C GLU A 73 15.13 -1.59 1.58
N THR A 74 16.31 -1.49 0.97
CA THR A 74 17.23 -0.35 1.20
C THR A 74 16.58 0.99 0.82
N ALA A 75 15.82 1.02 -0.30
CA ALA A 75 15.07 2.20 -0.72
C ALA A 75 13.91 2.51 0.25
N SER A 76 13.21 1.49 0.74
CA SER A 76 12.14 1.61 1.74
C SER A 76 12.65 2.24 3.03
N GLU A 77 13.75 1.70 3.58
CA GLU A 77 14.40 2.22 4.79
C GLU A 77 14.86 3.66 4.61
N SER A 78 15.43 3.98 3.44
CA SER A 78 15.87 5.34 3.12
C SER A 78 14.69 6.32 3.06
N ASN A 79 13.57 5.92 2.46
CA ASN A 79 12.35 6.73 2.39
C ASN A 79 11.74 6.93 3.77
N SER A 80 11.63 5.87 4.58
CA SER A 80 11.13 5.96 5.95
C SER A 80 11.99 6.88 6.79
N ALA A 81 13.31 6.70 6.77
CA ALA A 81 14.24 7.52 7.55
C ALA A 81 14.21 9.00 7.14
N LEU A 82 13.98 9.30 5.85
CA LEU A 82 13.80 10.68 5.41
C LEU A 82 12.44 11.23 5.85
N SER A 83 11.37 10.46 5.72
CA SER A 83 10.03 10.84 6.16
C SER A 83 10.04 11.18 7.65
N ASP A 84 10.61 10.33 8.50
CA ASP A 84 10.70 10.55 9.94
C ASP A 84 11.47 11.84 10.28
N LYS A 85 12.59 12.10 9.57
CA LYS A 85 13.36 13.34 9.75
C LYS A 85 12.58 14.57 9.30
N LEU A 86 11.78 14.47 8.24
CA LEU A 86 10.94 15.56 7.76
C LEU A 86 9.79 15.83 8.73
N GLU A 87 9.10 14.78 9.18
CA GLU A 87 8.01 14.90 10.14
C GLU A 87 8.47 15.49 11.48
N ALA A 88 9.68 15.15 11.95
CA ALA A 88 10.26 15.73 13.16
C ALA A 88 10.50 17.25 13.06
N LEU A 89 10.60 17.81 11.84
CA LEU A 89 10.75 19.25 11.61
C LEU A 89 9.42 19.98 11.46
N LEU A 90 8.31 19.26 11.33
CA LEU A 90 6.98 19.85 11.17
C LEU A 90 6.43 20.29 12.53
N PRO A 91 5.59 21.34 12.54
CA PRO A 91 4.80 21.63 13.72
C PRO A 91 3.88 20.44 14.07
N PRO A 92 3.39 20.36 15.33
CA PRO A 92 2.49 19.30 15.75
C PRO A 92 1.32 19.13 14.79
N ARG A 93 1.02 17.87 14.45
CA ARG A 93 -0.06 17.53 13.53
C ARG A 93 -1.41 18.04 14.08
N PRO A 94 -2.14 18.89 13.35
CA PRO A 94 -3.46 19.35 13.76
C PRO A 94 -4.49 18.21 13.65
N LEU A 95 -5.67 18.43 14.23
CA LEU A 95 -6.80 17.50 14.11
C LEU A 95 -7.16 17.29 12.63
N HIS A 96 -7.28 16.03 12.20
CA HIS A 96 -7.73 15.75 10.85
C HIS A 96 -9.21 16.14 10.67
N PRO A 97 -9.63 16.73 9.52
CA PRO A 97 -11.02 17.14 9.31
C PRO A 97 -12.04 16.00 9.45
N THR A 98 -11.65 14.76 9.14
CA THR A 98 -12.51 13.56 9.34
C THR A 98 -12.65 13.17 10.80
N ASP A 99 -11.67 13.51 11.65
CA ASP A 99 -11.69 13.20 13.09
C ASP A 99 -12.40 14.28 13.90
N TRP A 100 -12.70 15.43 13.27
CA TRP A 100 -13.46 16.49 13.90
C TRP A 100 -14.89 16.03 14.23
N LYS A 101 -15.24 16.15 15.50
CA LYS A 101 -16.59 15.86 16.01
C LYS A 101 -17.28 17.16 16.33
N SER A 102 -18.48 17.34 15.78
CA SER A 102 -19.34 18.44 16.17
C SER A 102 -19.65 18.33 17.67
N PRO A 103 -19.55 19.43 18.44
CA PRO A 103 -20.08 19.43 19.80
C PRO A 103 -21.58 19.14 19.78
N GLU A 104 -22.07 18.57 20.89
CA GLU A 104 -23.48 18.26 21.04
C GLU A 104 -24.31 19.55 21.08
N MET A 105 -25.46 19.53 20.40
CA MET A 105 -26.39 20.66 20.42
C MET A 105 -27.00 20.81 21.82
N PRO A 106 -26.94 22.00 22.43
CA PRO A 106 -27.61 22.26 23.71
C PRO A 106 -29.11 21.92 23.65
N ALA A 107 -29.63 21.30 24.71
CA ALA A 107 -31.01 20.78 24.74
C ALA A 107 -32.09 21.82 24.39
N HIS A 108 -31.92 23.07 24.84
CA HIS A 108 -32.86 24.15 24.53
C HIS A 108 -32.85 24.56 23.05
N LEU A 109 -31.69 24.49 22.37
CA LEU A 109 -31.60 24.72 20.93
C LEU A 109 -32.14 23.53 20.14
N LYS A 110 -31.90 22.31 20.64
CA LYS A 110 -32.44 21.09 20.04
C LYS A 110 -33.96 21.10 20.03
N GLN A 111 -34.59 21.50 21.13
CA GLN A 111 -36.05 21.65 21.19
C GLN A 111 -36.57 22.66 20.15
N GLN A 112 -35.92 23.82 20.01
CA GLN A 112 -36.30 24.80 18.99
C GLN A 112 -36.13 24.27 17.56
N TRP A 113 -35.06 23.51 17.31
CA TRP A 113 -34.81 22.87 16.03
C TRP A 113 -35.87 21.80 15.73
N ASP A 114 -36.20 20.93 16.69
CA ASP A 114 -37.22 19.89 16.57
C ASP A 114 -38.61 20.49 16.31
N ASP A 115 -38.97 21.57 17.01
CA ASP A 115 -40.25 22.27 16.83
C ASP A 115 -40.33 23.02 15.50
N GLY A 116 -39.22 23.60 15.02
CA GLY A 116 -39.13 24.17 13.68
C GLY A 116 -39.30 23.10 12.61
N LEU A 117 -38.64 21.95 12.76
CA LEU A 117 -38.63 20.85 11.79
C LEU A 117 -40.02 20.25 11.55
N LYS A 118 -40.86 20.16 12.59
CA LYS A 118 -42.25 19.65 12.49
C LYS A 118 -43.12 20.44 11.52
N ASN A 119 -42.76 21.69 11.23
CA ASN A 119 -43.56 22.61 10.42
C ASN A 119 -42.98 22.82 9.00
N VAL A 120 -41.96 22.03 8.61
CA VAL A 120 -41.19 22.24 7.38
C VAL A 120 -41.48 21.15 6.36
N LEU A 121 -41.76 21.58 5.12
CA LEU A 121 -41.85 20.70 3.97
C LEU A 121 -40.45 20.20 3.56
N PHE A 122 -40.36 18.96 3.09
CA PHE A 122 -39.09 18.34 2.68
C PHE A 122 -38.29 19.17 1.64
N GLY A 123 -38.98 19.88 0.75
CA GLY A 123 -38.35 20.77 -0.24
C GLY A 123 -37.74 22.06 0.33
N ASP A 124 -38.14 22.45 1.55
CA ASP A 124 -37.68 23.68 2.21
C ASP A 124 -36.65 23.41 3.32
N LEU A 125 -36.40 22.14 3.63
CA LEU A 125 -35.44 21.69 4.63
C LEU A 125 -34.03 22.22 4.36
N ALA A 126 -33.60 22.21 3.09
CA ALA A 126 -32.27 22.66 2.67
C ALA A 126 -32.08 24.18 2.77
N LYS A 127 -33.16 24.96 2.75
CA LYS A 127 -33.09 26.44 2.74
C LYS A 127 -32.75 27.04 4.09
N ARG A 128 -32.85 26.27 5.19
CA ARG A 128 -32.60 26.69 6.59
C ARG A 128 -33.38 27.92 7.08
N ASP A 129 -34.21 28.57 6.26
CA ASP A 129 -35.01 29.77 6.59
C ASP A 129 -36.03 29.55 7.72
N TRP A 130 -36.40 28.29 7.97
CA TRP A 130 -37.30 27.87 9.03
C TRP A 130 -36.65 27.82 10.42
N GLN A 131 -35.32 27.89 10.49
CA GLN A 131 -34.58 27.79 11.74
C GLN A 131 -34.63 29.11 12.51
N SER A 132 -34.85 29.03 13.82
CA SER A 132 -34.73 30.19 14.71
C SER A 132 -33.31 30.78 14.62
N GLU A 133 -33.18 32.08 14.87
CA GLU A 133 -31.88 32.76 14.86
C GLU A 133 -30.86 32.10 15.81
N PRO A 134 -31.22 31.67 17.04
CA PRO A 134 -30.29 30.95 17.91
C PRO A 134 -29.80 29.60 17.33
N VAL A 135 -30.67 28.86 16.65
CA VAL A 135 -30.30 27.58 16.01
C VAL A 135 -29.38 27.82 14.81
N ARG A 136 -29.67 28.84 13.98
CA ARG A 136 -28.79 29.24 12.88
C ARG A 136 -27.42 29.67 13.38
N ALA A 137 -27.37 30.54 14.40
CA ALA A 137 -26.12 30.99 15.00
C ALA A 137 -25.27 29.83 15.56
N TRP A 138 -25.92 28.79 16.10
CA TRP A 138 -25.24 27.57 16.52
C TRP A 138 -24.64 26.83 15.32
N PHE A 139 -25.43 26.51 14.29
CA PHE A 139 -24.90 25.85 13.08
C PHE A 139 -23.78 26.65 12.42
N ASP A 140 -23.90 27.97 12.34
CA ASP A 140 -22.84 28.82 11.80
C ASP A 140 -21.56 28.75 12.65
N ALA A 141 -21.68 28.62 13.97
CA ALA A 141 -20.53 28.42 14.85
C ALA A 141 -19.87 27.05 14.63
N ILE A 142 -20.67 26.01 14.41
CA ILE A 142 -20.20 24.67 14.05
C ILE A 142 -19.46 24.70 12.71
N ASP A 143 -20.06 25.33 11.69
CA ASP A 143 -19.49 25.46 10.35
C ASP A 143 -18.17 26.25 10.39
N ARG A 144 -18.09 27.33 11.19
CA ARG A 144 -16.84 28.06 11.45
C ARG A 144 -15.78 27.19 12.13
N GLY A 145 -16.16 26.41 13.13
CA GLY A 145 -15.23 25.51 13.84
C GLY A 145 -14.65 24.45 12.91
N LYS A 146 -15.50 23.83 12.08
CA LYS A 146 -15.06 22.87 11.05
C LYS A 146 -14.13 23.53 10.02
N ALA A 147 -14.48 24.73 9.55
CA ALA A 147 -13.66 25.49 8.62
C ALA A 147 -12.29 25.85 9.20
N GLN A 148 -12.21 26.17 10.50
CA GLN A 148 -10.95 26.43 11.18
C GLN A 148 -10.06 25.18 11.24
N VAL A 149 -10.63 24.01 11.58
CA VAL A 149 -9.89 22.75 11.56
C VAL A 149 -9.39 22.41 10.16
N GLN A 150 -10.25 22.60 9.15
CA GLN A 150 -9.86 22.41 7.75
C GLN A 150 -8.71 23.34 7.36
N ALA A 151 -8.80 24.64 7.68
CA ALA A 151 -7.75 25.61 7.37
C ALA A 151 -6.42 25.25 8.04
N SER A 152 -6.43 24.89 9.34
CA SER A 152 -5.22 24.46 10.04
C SER A 152 -4.63 23.18 9.45
N TRP A 153 -5.48 22.23 9.03
CA TRP A 153 -5.04 21.01 8.35
C TRP A 153 -4.41 21.32 6.98
N ASP A 154 -5.02 22.20 6.20
CA ASP A 154 -4.55 22.59 4.86
C ASP A 154 -3.22 23.35 4.94
N GLU A 155 -3.06 24.27 5.90
CA GLU A 155 -1.80 24.97 6.16
C GLU A 155 -0.68 23.98 6.53
N TRP A 156 -0.96 23.06 7.47
CA TRP A 156 -0.01 22.04 7.88
C TRP A 156 0.35 21.09 6.72
N SER A 157 -0.65 20.64 5.95
CA SER A 157 -0.43 19.74 4.81
C SER A 157 0.38 20.42 3.73
N THR A 158 0.11 21.70 3.44
CA THR A 158 0.88 22.48 2.46
C THR A 158 2.33 22.58 2.88
N LEU A 159 2.60 22.93 4.15
CA LEU A 159 3.96 22.99 4.68
C LEU A 159 4.66 21.63 4.58
N ARG A 160 3.97 20.55 4.95
CA ARG A 160 4.52 19.19 4.82
C ARG A 160 4.90 18.91 3.37
N ASP A 161 3.97 19.11 2.43
CA ASP A 161 4.18 18.80 1.03
C ASP A 161 5.32 19.66 0.42
N GLU A 162 5.46 20.91 0.86
CA GLU A 162 6.61 21.76 0.53
C GLU A 162 7.94 21.18 1.03
N ARG A 163 8.02 20.74 2.29
CA ARG A 163 9.23 20.11 2.85
C ARG A 163 9.63 18.84 2.13
N TYR A 164 8.65 18.03 1.76
CA TYR A 164 8.88 16.79 1.00
C TYR A 164 9.44 17.13 -0.39
N ARG A 165 8.88 18.13 -1.05
CA ARG A 165 9.37 18.62 -2.35
C ARG A 165 10.79 19.20 -2.27
N GLU A 166 11.08 20.02 -1.25
CA GLU A 166 12.43 20.58 -1.01
C GLU A 166 13.52 19.51 -0.86
N ARG A 167 13.16 18.33 -0.37
CA ARG A 167 14.08 17.19 -0.19
C ARG A 167 14.03 16.15 -1.29
N ASN A 168 13.34 16.46 -2.40
CA ASN A 168 13.19 15.57 -3.54
C ASN A 168 12.60 14.20 -3.13
N PHE A 169 11.67 14.21 -2.17
CA PHE A 169 11.04 13.00 -1.66
C PHE A 169 10.28 12.25 -2.77
N ASP A 170 9.64 12.98 -3.70
CA ASP A 170 8.93 12.40 -4.83
C ASP A 170 9.84 11.49 -5.69
N ALA A 171 11.07 11.92 -5.99
CA ALA A 171 12.02 11.11 -6.75
C ALA A 171 12.49 9.87 -5.97
N LEU A 172 12.57 9.95 -4.64
CA LEU A 172 12.89 8.83 -3.78
C LEU A 172 11.74 7.82 -3.69
N GLU A 173 10.49 8.30 -3.65
CA GLU A 173 9.29 7.47 -3.74
C GLU A 173 9.19 6.80 -5.13
N GLU A 174 9.48 7.53 -6.21
CA GLU A 174 9.58 6.97 -7.57
C GLU A 174 10.65 5.88 -7.66
N ALA A 175 11.83 6.08 -7.09
CA ALA A 175 12.90 5.08 -7.08
C ALA A 175 12.50 3.81 -6.30
N PHE A 176 11.81 3.96 -5.17
CA PHE A 176 11.25 2.84 -4.43
C PHE A 176 10.17 2.11 -5.24
N ASN A 177 9.23 2.84 -5.84
CA ASN A 177 8.17 2.27 -6.68
C ASN A 177 8.74 1.52 -7.90
N ALA A 178 9.86 1.98 -8.46
CA ALA A 178 10.58 1.27 -9.51
C ALA A 178 11.13 -0.08 -9.00
N CYS A 179 11.70 -0.12 -7.78
CA CYS A 179 12.16 -1.37 -7.17
C CYS A 179 11.00 -2.34 -6.89
N VAL A 180 9.87 -1.84 -6.40
CA VAL A 180 8.65 -2.66 -6.19
C VAL A 180 8.18 -3.27 -7.52
N SER A 181 8.17 -2.46 -8.59
CA SER A 181 7.78 -2.92 -9.92
C SER A 181 8.74 -3.99 -10.46
N GLU A 182 10.04 -3.81 -10.25
CA GLU A 182 11.06 -4.80 -10.62
C GLU A 182 10.83 -6.16 -9.92
N VAL A 183 10.55 -6.16 -8.61
CA VAL A 183 10.25 -7.40 -7.85
C VAL A 183 8.97 -8.09 -8.35
N ASP A 184 7.93 -7.33 -8.67
CA ASP A 184 6.69 -7.87 -9.25
C ASP A 184 6.94 -8.47 -10.65
N GLU A 185 7.75 -7.83 -11.49
CA GLU A 185 8.16 -8.38 -12.79
C GLU A 185 8.92 -9.70 -12.67
N PHE A 186 9.86 -9.80 -11.71
CA PHE A 186 10.54 -11.07 -11.41
C PHE A 186 9.56 -12.14 -10.97
N THR A 187 8.61 -11.81 -10.09
CA THR A 187 7.59 -12.75 -9.62
C THR A 187 6.74 -13.28 -10.78
N LYS A 188 6.30 -12.40 -11.68
CA LYS A 188 5.56 -12.77 -12.90
C LYS A 188 6.38 -13.70 -13.80
N ARG A 189 7.68 -13.41 -13.98
CA ARG A 189 8.58 -14.26 -14.79
C ARG A 189 8.76 -15.64 -14.18
N ILE A 190 9.06 -15.71 -12.88
CA ILE A 190 9.17 -16.95 -12.10
C ILE A 190 7.89 -17.78 -12.22
N CYS A 191 6.72 -17.15 -12.04
CA CYS A 191 5.44 -17.83 -12.12
C CYS A 191 5.04 -18.22 -13.56
N SER A 192 5.66 -17.65 -14.58
CA SER A 192 5.41 -18.04 -15.98
C SER A 192 6.19 -19.28 -16.42
N ILE A 193 7.27 -19.62 -15.71
CA ILE A 193 8.10 -20.78 -16.03
C ILE A 193 7.51 -22.02 -15.34
N PRO A 194 7.21 -23.11 -16.08
CA PRO A 194 6.82 -24.39 -15.48
C PRO A 194 7.85 -24.87 -14.46
N ALA A 195 7.41 -25.21 -13.24
CA ALA A 195 8.28 -25.92 -12.30
C ALA A 195 8.18 -27.43 -12.57
N HIS A 196 9.32 -28.11 -12.52
CA HIS A 196 9.46 -29.55 -12.71
C HIS A 196 9.78 -30.30 -11.42
N THR A 197 10.12 -29.59 -10.34
CA THR A 197 10.35 -30.17 -9.02
C THR A 197 9.60 -29.41 -7.91
N PHE A 198 9.55 -30.00 -6.72
CA PHE A 198 9.03 -29.33 -5.53
C PHE A 198 9.84 -28.09 -5.16
N GLU A 199 11.16 -28.13 -5.37
CA GLU A 199 12.06 -27.00 -5.16
C GLU A 199 11.73 -25.85 -6.12
N GLY A 200 11.44 -26.13 -7.40
CA GLY A 200 10.97 -25.12 -8.36
C GLY A 200 9.64 -24.49 -7.95
N MET A 201 8.69 -25.29 -7.43
CA MET A 201 7.44 -24.75 -6.89
C MET A 201 7.66 -23.90 -5.62
N ALA A 202 8.63 -24.28 -4.78
CA ALA A 202 9.01 -23.50 -3.61
C ALA A 202 9.60 -22.12 -3.98
N VAL A 203 10.31 -22.00 -5.11
CA VAL A 203 10.75 -20.70 -5.65
C VAL A 203 9.54 -19.80 -5.94
N LYS A 204 8.50 -20.33 -6.58
CA LYS A 204 7.27 -19.55 -6.88
C LYS A 204 6.58 -19.05 -5.62
N LEU A 205 6.49 -19.89 -4.59
CA LEU A 205 5.96 -19.50 -3.28
C LEU A 205 6.78 -18.36 -2.65
N ARG A 206 8.11 -18.46 -2.67
CA ARG A 206 8.97 -17.39 -2.14
C ARG A 206 8.83 -16.09 -2.93
N ALA A 207 8.77 -16.16 -4.26
CA ALA A 207 8.52 -14.99 -5.10
C ALA A 207 7.18 -14.31 -4.80
N HIS A 208 6.12 -15.10 -4.60
CA HIS A 208 4.81 -14.59 -4.20
C HIS A 208 4.89 -13.82 -2.87
N VAL A 209 5.53 -14.39 -1.84
CA VAL A 209 5.68 -13.69 -0.54
C VAL A 209 6.50 -12.41 -0.68
N ARG A 210 7.60 -12.45 -1.45
CA ARG A 210 8.51 -11.29 -1.64
C ARG A 210 7.87 -10.13 -2.38
N SER A 211 6.86 -10.38 -3.21
CA SER A 211 6.08 -9.33 -3.89
C SER A 211 4.89 -8.82 -3.08
N GLY A 212 4.76 -9.24 -1.81
CA GLY A 212 3.68 -8.82 -0.91
C GLY A 212 2.42 -9.67 -1.01
N GLY A 213 2.55 -10.87 -1.59
CA GLY A 213 1.52 -11.90 -1.57
C GLY A 213 1.30 -12.47 -0.16
N GLU A 214 0.05 -12.73 0.18
CA GLU A 214 -0.35 -13.23 1.49
C GLU A 214 -0.79 -14.69 1.40
N ILE A 215 -0.16 -15.57 2.19
CA ILE A 215 -0.46 -17.02 2.18
C ILE A 215 -1.55 -17.39 3.20
N GLU A 216 -1.79 -16.55 4.22
CA GLU A 216 -2.55 -16.93 5.43
C GLU A 216 -3.96 -16.34 5.55
N LYS A 217 -4.45 -15.55 4.59
CA LYS A 217 -5.81 -15.00 4.67
C LYS A 217 -6.84 -15.95 4.05
N GLU A 218 -7.94 -16.17 4.78
CA GLU A 218 -9.12 -16.94 4.31
C GLU A 218 -9.72 -16.35 3.03
N GLU A 219 -9.59 -15.03 2.83
CA GLU A 219 -9.93 -14.35 1.57
C GLU A 219 -8.73 -14.36 0.63
N MET A 220 -8.42 -15.53 0.09
CA MET A 220 -7.47 -15.69 -0.99
C MET A 220 -8.06 -15.05 -2.25
N TYR A 221 -7.40 -14.02 -2.79
CA TYR A 221 -7.85 -13.40 -4.03
C TYR A 221 -7.74 -14.43 -5.17
N LEU A 222 -8.88 -14.71 -5.80
CA LEU A 222 -9.00 -15.72 -6.86
C LEU A 222 -8.17 -15.42 -8.13
N ASP A 223 -7.59 -14.23 -8.23
CA ASP A 223 -6.73 -13.76 -9.32
C ASP A 223 -5.22 -13.85 -9.01
N ASP A 224 -4.84 -14.54 -7.93
CA ASP A 224 -3.45 -14.75 -7.58
C ASP A 224 -2.74 -15.69 -8.57
N TYR A 225 -2.07 -15.07 -9.54
CA TYR A 225 -1.37 -15.73 -10.62
C TYR A 225 -0.27 -16.68 -10.12
N ALA A 226 0.30 -16.45 -8.93
CA ALA A 226 1.34 -17.31 -8.38
C ALA A 226 0.74 -18.64 -7.91
N LEU A 227 -0.38 -18.59 -7.18
CA LEU A 227 -1.09 -19.79 -6.73
C LEU A 227 -1.69 -20.56 -7.91
N ALA A 228 -2.22 -19.86 -8.91
CA ALA A 228 -2.69 -20.47 -10.16
C ALA A 228 -1.55 -21.20 -10.89
N SER A 229 -0.35 -20.61 -10.93
CA SER A 229 0.84 -21.21 -11.53
C SER A 229 1.30 -22.47 -10.79
N ILE A 230 1.37 -22.42 -9.45
CA ILE A 230 1.72 -23.57 -8.61
C ILE A 230 0.69 -24.70 -8.80
N ALA A 231 -0.60 -24.39 -8.81
CA ALA A 231 -1.64 -25.37 -9.06
C ALA A 231 -1.50 -26.04 -10.44
N ALA A 232 -1.10 -25.29 -11.48
CA ALA A 232 -0.82 -25.85 -12.79
C ALA A 232 0.40 -26.79 -12.78
N ASP A 233 1.45 -26.48 -12.02
CA ASP A 233 2.60 -27.37 -11.85
C ASP A 233 2.22 -28.67 -11.11
N ILE A 234 1.40 -28.58 -10.06
CA ILE A 234 0.91 -29.75 -9.33
C ILE A 234 0.14 -30.70 -10.25
N ARG A 235 -0.81 -30.17 -11.05
CA ARG A 235 -1.56 -30.97 -12.02
C ARG A 235 -0.64 -31.64 -13.03
N ARG A 236 0.35 -30.90 -13.55
CA ARG A 236 1.35 -31.43 -14.49
C ARG A 236 2.15 -32.58 -13.88
N LEU A 237 2.59 -32.44 -12.63
CA LEU A 237 3.34 -33.48 -11.91
C LEU A 237 2.47 -34.69 -11.56
N ALA A 238 1.16 -34.49 -11.35
CA ALA A 238 0.19 -35.55 -11.15
C ALA A 238 -0.21 -36.28 -12.46
N GLY A 239 0.20 -35.76 -13.63
CA GLY A 239 -0.21 -36.30 -14.94
C GLY A 239 -1.64 -35.92 -15.36
N GLU A 240 -2.22 -34.91 -14.71
CA GLU A 240 -3.53 -34.36 -15.04
C GLU A 240 -3.35 -33.27 -16.11
N SER A 241 -3.81 -33.54 -17.34
CA SER A 241 -3.84 -32.57 -18.45
C SER A 241 -5.20 -31.95 -18.64
#